data_AF-A0A2S1SXY9-F1
#
_entry.id   AF-A0A2S1SXY9-F1
#
_cell.length_a   1.000
_cell.length_b   1.000
_cell.length_c   1.000
_cell.angle_alpha   90.00
_cell.angle_beta   90.00
_cell.angle_gamma   90.00
#
_symmetry.space_group_name_H-M   'P 1'
#
loop_
_entity.id
_entity.type
_entity.pdbx_description
1 polymer ?
#
loop_
_entity_poly.entity_id
_entity_poly.type
_entity_poly.pdbx_seq_one_letter_code
_entity_poly.pdbx_strand_id
1 'polypeptide(L)'
;MAPTANSIQPRPQKLAQNKARAVVNAAELVRHPDHRENHQWILRSGDTVLGYVEPTYGGTSRSGRNGWTGRLGGIAGRRCTTRDAAALDLAERWIRVVTAVPKRTITGDS
;
A
#
# COMPACT_ATOMS: atom_id res chain seq x y z
N MET A 1 -21.34 1.29 12.55
CA MET A 1 -20.99 2.17 11.42
C MET A 1 -20.79 1.31 10.19
N ALA A 2 -21.60 1.50 9.14
CA ALA A 2 -21.42 0.79 7.89
C ALA A 2 -20.17 1.32 7.16
N PRO A 3 -19.32 0.48 6.54
CA PRO A 3 -18.20 0.96 5.74
C PRO A 3 -18.76 1.74 4.54
N THR A 4 -18.32 2.98 4.40
CA THR A 4 -18.76 3.94 3.39
C THR A 4 -18.38 3.49 1.99
N ALA A 5 -19.35 3.59 1.06
CA ALA A 5 -19.33 3.07 -0.31
C ALA A 5 -18.27 3.68 -1.27
N ASN A 6 -17.25 4.39 -0.76
CA ASN A 6 -16.33 5.21 -1.58
C ASN A 6 -14.83 4.98 -1.33
N SER A 7 -14.42 3.99 -0.53
CA SER A 7 -12.99 3.68 -0.36
C SER A 7 -12.38 3.21 -1.69
N ILE A 8 -11.28 3.83 -2.13
CA ILE A 8 -10.56 3.37 -3.33
C ILE A 8 -9.87 2.04 -3.01
N GLN A 9 -10.20 1.02 -3.78
CA GLN A 9 -9.55 -0.28 -3.65
C GLN A 9 -8.20 -0.27 -4.38
N PRO A 10 -7.14 -0.92 -3.83
CA PRO A 10 -5.83 -1.01 -4.46
C PRO A 10 -5.83 -2.01 -5.64
N ARG A 11 -6.67 -1.74 -6.65
CA ARG A 11 -6.85 -2.56 -7.85
C ARG A 11 -6.97 -1.66 -9.09
N PRO A 12 -6.72 -2.20 -10.31
CA PRO A 12 -6.97 -1.46 -11.54
C PRO A 12 -8.42 -0.99 -11.63
N GLN A 13 -8.58 0.33 -11.80
CA GLN A 13 -9.90 0.96 -11.86
C GLN A 13 -9.91 2.22 -12.75
N LYS A 14 -8.84 2.45 -13.53
CA LYS A 14 -8.71 3.59 -14.46
C LYS A 14 -8.93 4.96 -13.78
N LEU A 15 -8.41 5.13 -12.56
CA LEU A 15 -8.43 6.42 -11.87
C LEU A 15 -7.57 7.43 -12.65
N ALA A 16 -8.00 8.69 -12.71
CA ALA A 16 -7.17 9.75 -13.28
C ALA A 16 -5.88 9.93 -12.46
N GLN A 17 -4.73 10.11 -13.13
CA GLN A 17 -3.43 10.20 -12.46
C GLN A 17 -3.36 11.35 -11.45
N ASN A 18 -3.93 12.52 -11.77
CA ASN A 18 -3.99 13.66 -10.85
C ASN A 18 -4.82 13.34 -9.59
N LYS A 19 -5.93 12.60 -9.75
CA LYS A 19 -6.75 12.16 -8.63
C LYS A 19 -6.00 11.15 -7.75
N ALA A 20 -5.29 10.19 -8.37
CA ALA A 20 -4.45 9.25 -7.64
C ALA A 20 -3.34 9.96 -6.84
N ARG A 21 -2.69 10.95 -7.46
CA ARG A 21 -1.66 11.76 -6.79
C ARG A 21 -2.21 12.58 -5.64
N ALA A 22 -3.39 13.19 -5.80
CA ALA A 22 -4.05 13.94 -4.73
C ALA A 22 -4.34 13.06 -3.50
N VAL A 23 -4.80 11.81 -3.71
CA VAL A 23 -5.02 10.83 -2.63
C VAL A 23 -3.71 10.52 -1.90
N VAL A 24 -2.62 10.25 -2.64
CA VAL A 24 -1.30 9.99 -2.05
C VAL A 24 -0.77 11.21 -1.30
N ASN A 25 -0.92 12.42 -1.84
CA ASN A 25 -0.43 13.64 -1.19
C ASN A 25 -1.18 13.95 0.11
N ALA A 26 -2.44 13.54 0.22
CA ALA A 26 -3.24 13.63 1.44
C ALA A 26 -3.09 12.41 2.35
N ALA A 27 -2.23 11.45 2.00
CA ALA A 27 -2.06 10.23 2.78
C ALA A 27 -1.14 10.45 3.98
N GLU A 28 -1.47 9.78 5.07
CA GLU A 28 -0.68 9.73 6.29
C GLU A 28 -0.27 8.29 6.60
N LEU A 29 0.84 8.16 7.32
CA LEU A 29 1.35 6.88 7.80
C LEU A 29 1.06 6.74 9.29
N VAL A 30 0.09 5.91 9.64
CA VAL A 30 -0.35 5.70 11.02
C VAL A 30 0.00 4.30 11.50
N ARG A 31 0.09 4.08 12.81
CA ARG A 31 0.27 2.72 13.36
C ARG A 31 -0.99 1.90 13.10
N HIS A 32 -0.80 0.62 12.78
CA HIS A 32 -1.90 -0.33 12.80
C HIS A 32 -2.49 -0.42 14.24
N PRO A 33 -3.81 -0.64 14.42
CA PRO A 33 -4.38 -0.88 15.74
C PRO A 33 -3.62 -1.97 16.53
N ASP A 34 -3.32 -3.08 15.86
CA ASP A 34 -2.56 -4.22 16.42
C ASP A 34 -1.03 -4.09 16.23
N HIS A 35 -0.50 -2.87 16.16
CA HIS A 35 0.93 -2.62 15.87
C HIS A 35 1.90 -3.31 16.84
N ARG A 36 1.47 -3.60 18.07
CA ARG A 36 2.31 -4.34 19.03
C ARG A 36 2.60 -5.77 18.57
N GLU A 37 1.70 -6.38 17.82
CA GLU A 37 1.78 -7.77 17.37
C GLU A 37 2.35 -7.87 15.96
N ASN A 38 1.84 -7.06 15.04
CA ASN A 38 2.19 -7.16 13.62
C ASN A 38 3.29 -6.19 13.18
N HIS A 39 3.61 -5.19 14.00
CA HIS A 39 4.55 -4.11 13.69
C HIS A 39 4.26 -3.33 12.39
N GLN A 40 3.01 -3.39 11.92
CA GLN A 40 2.58 -2.76 10.68
C GLN A 40 2.19 -1.30 10.89
N TRP A 41 2.40 -0.53 9.84
CA TRP A 41 1.90 0.82 9.65
C TRP A 41 0.92 0.81 8.50
N ILE A 42 -0.12 1.64 8.57
CA ILE A 42 -1.12 1.80 7.53
C ILE A 42 -0.82 3.09 6.80
N LEU A 43 -0.63 3.02 5.48
CA LEU A 43 -0.66 4.20 4.62
C LEU A 43 -2.11 4.43 4.22
N ARG A 44 -2.73 5.52 4.70
CA ARG A 44 -4.17 5.80 4.47
C ARG A 44 -4.40 7.25 4.08
N SER A 45 -5.48 7.49 3.34
CA SER A 45 -6.02 8.83 3.06
C SER A 45 -7.51 8.82 3.39
N GLY A 46 -7.91 9.49 4.47
CA GLY A 46 -9.24 9.33 5.04
C GLY A 46 -9.53 7.85 5.35
N ASP A 47 -10.61 7.31 4.81
CA ASP A 47 -10.99 5.89 4.95
C ASP A 47 -10.37 4.96 3.90
N THR A 48 -9.58 5.51 2.97
CA THR A 48 -8.91 4.73 1.92
C THR A 48 -7.58 4.20 2.44
N VAL A 49 -7.44 2.86 2.52
CA VAL A 49 -6.16 2.21 2.80
C VAL A 49 -5.41 1.97 1.49
N LEU A 50 -4.22 2.56 1.37
CA LEU A 50 -3.35 2.40 0.20
C LEU A 50 -2.49 1.14 0.33
N GLY A 51 -2.19 0.72 1.55
CA GLY A 51 -1.47 -0.51 1.87
C GLY A 51 -0.82 -0.45 3.24
N TYR A 52 0.11 -1.37 3.48
CA TYR A 52 0.77 -1.52 4.77
C TYR A 52 2.28 -1.36 4.63
N VAL A 53 2.96 -0.82 5.63
CA VAL A 53 4.42 -0.76 5.71
C VAL A 53 4.87 -1.53 6.93
N GLU A 54 5.84 -2.43 6.77
CA GLU A 54 6.31 -3.28 7.85
C GLU A 54 7.84 -3.41 7.84
N PRO A 55 8.46 -3.62 9.02
CA PRO A 55 9.87 -3.96 9.08
C PRO A 55 10.13 -5.30 8.39
N THR A 56 11.24 -5.40 7.68
CA THR A 56 11.75 -6.69 7.21
C THR A 56 12.77 -7.23 8.20
N TYR A 57 12.80 -8.54 8.42
CA TYR A 57 13.70 -9.20 9.38
C TYR A 57 14.65 -10.18 8.69
N GLY A 58 15.61 -10.74 9.43
CA GLY A 58 16.56 -11.73 8.93
C GLY A 58 17.89 -11.14 8.45
N GLY A 59 18.32 -10.01 9.03
CA GLY A 59 19.66 -9.45 8.83
C GLY A 59 20.54 -9.63 10.06
N THR A 60 21.81 -9.24 9.94
CA THR A 60 22.82 -9.31 11.02
C THR A 60 22.74 -8.16 12.03
N SER A 61 21.74 -7.28 11.93
CA SER A 61 21.59 -6.17 12.88
C SER A 61 21.19 -6.68 14.27
N ARG A 62 21.53 -5.93 15.32
CA ARG A 62 21.25 -6.29 16.72
C ARG A 62 19.76 -6.55 17.01
N SER A 63 18.85 -5.95 16.24
CA SER A 63 17.40 -6.15 16.39
C SER A 63 16.82 -7.19 15.43
N GLY A 64 17.65 -7.81 14.58
CA GLY A 64 17.23 -8.66 13.47
C GLY A 64 16.52 -7.91 12.34
N ARG A 65 16.19 -6.62 12.52
CA ARG A 65 15.57 -5.76 11.51
C ARG A 65 16.57 -5.46 10.40
N ASN A 66 16.15 -5.69 9.17
CA ASN A 66 16.94 -5.53 7.96
C ASN A 66 16.20 -4.66 6.94
N GLY A 67 15.72 -3.49 7.36
CA GLY A 67 14.99 -2.55 6.51
C GLY A 67 13.47 -2.62 6.66
N TRP A 68 12.78 -2.13 5.64
CA TRP A 68 11.33 -1.92 5.59
C TRP A 68 10.80 -2.30 4.21
N THR A 69 9.53 -2.70 4.12
CA THR A 69 8.86 -2.91 2.83
C THR A 69 7.40 -2.45 2.91
N GLY A 70 6.84 -2.06 1.78
CA GLY A 70 5.41 -1.79 1.64
C GLY A 70 4.68 -3.00 1.03
N ARG A 71 3.55 -3.41 1.60
CA ARG A 71 2.63 -4.39 1.03
C ARG A 71 1.44 -3.73 0.36
N LEU A 72 1.25 -4.03 -0.91
CA LEU A 72 0.10 -3.61 -1.71
C LEU A 72 -0.72 -4.87 -2.05
N GLY A 73 -1.94 -4.98 -1.50
CA GLY A 73 -2.78 -6.17 -1.71
C GLY A 73 -2.09 -7.49 -1.30
N GLY A 74 -1.32 -7.47 -0.21
CA GLY A 74 -0.54 -8.62 0.29
C GLY A 74 0.83 -8.80 -0.36
N ILE A 75 1.09 -8.17 -1.51
CA ILE A 75 2.35 -8.29 -2.27
C ILE A 75 3.39 -7.31 -1.73
N ALA A 76 4.49 -7.85 -1.21
CA ALA A 76 5.62 -7.06 -0.74
C ALA A 76 6.34 -6.36 -1.90
N GLY A 77 6.73 -5.10 -1.67
CA GLY A 77 7.52 -4.32 -2.61
C GLY A 77 9.01 -4.46 -2.40
N ARG A 78 9.75 -3.51 -2.98
CA ARG A 78 11.18 -3.40 -2.79
C ARG A 78 11.49 -3.19 -1.31
N ARG A 79 12.57 -3.80 -0.83
CA ARG A 79 13.15 -3.49 0.48
C ARG A 79 13.80 -2.11 0.46
N CYS A 80 13.41 -1.29 1.42
CA CYS A 80 13.91 0.07 1.62
C CYS A 80 14.67 0.16 2.95
N THR A 81 15.58 1.14 3.05
CA THR A 81 16.37 1.38 4.26
C THR A 81 15.55 2.02 5.37
N THR A 82 14.56 2.87 5.02
CA THR A 82 13.70 3.56 5.98
C THR A 82 12.23 3.22 5.76
N ARG A 83 11.44 3.41 6.83
CA ARG A 83 9.98 3.24 6.80
C ARG A 83 9.35 4.20 5.79
N ASP A 84 9.79 5.45 5.76
CA ASP A 84 9.20 6.47 4.89
C ASP A 84 9.56 6.21 3.42
N ALA A 85 10.75 5.69 3.13
CA ALA A 85 11.09 5.23 1.78
C ALA A 85 10.22 4.05 1.32
N ALA A 86 9.90 3.12 2.22
CA ALA A 86 8.94 2.04 1.92
C ALA A 86 7.52 2.56 1.70
N ALA A 87 7.10 3.61 2.41
CA ALA A 87 5.81 4.27 2.20
C ALA A 87 5.74 4.98 0.83
N LEU A 88 6.83 5.65 0.41
CA LEU A 88 6.92 6.28 -0.92
C LEU A 88 6.87 5.24 -2.04
N ASP A 89 7.65 4.15 -1.94
CA ASP A 89 7.60 3.04 -2.89
C ASP A 89 6.20 2.42 -2.99
N LEU A 90 5.53 2.22 -1.84
CA LEU A 90 4.15 1.75 -1.78
C LEU A 90 3.18 2.70 -2.49
N ALA A 91 3.29 4.00 -2.23
CA ALA A 91 2.44 5.02 -2.83
C ALA A 91 2.60 5.07 -4.37
N GLU A 92 3.82 4.97 -4.88
CA GLU A 92 4.07 4.89 -6.32
C GLU A 92 3.45 3.65 -6.97
N ARG A 93 3.60 2.49 -6.33
CA ARG A 93 2.97 1.25 -6.80
C ARG A 93 1.45 1.32 -6.77
N TRP A 94 0.88 1.90 -5.72
CA TRP A 94 -0.56 2.11 -5.62
C TRP A 94 -1.08 2.98 -6.76
N ILE A 95 -0.41 4.10 -7.06
CA ILE A 95 -0.77 4.97 -8.21
C ILE A 95 -0.78 4.15 -9.50
N ARG A 96 0.31 3.42 -9.79
CA ARG A 96 0.42 2.58 -10.99
C ARG A 96 -0.75 1.61 -11.11
N VAL A 97 -1.12 0.97 -10.01
CA VAL A 97 -2.23 0.01 -9.97
C VAL A 97 -3.56 0.69 -10.24
N VAL A 98 -3.92 1.74 -9.50
CA VAL A 98 -5.27 2.32 -9.61
C VAL A 98 -5.49 3.09 -10.92
N THR A 99 -4.43 3.60 -11.54
CA THR A 99 -4.51 4.26 -12.85
C THR A 99 -4.50 3.27 -14.02
N ALA A 100 -4.13 2.01 -13.79
CA ALA A 100 -4.12 0.99 -14.84
C ALA A 100 -5.54 0.71 -15.37
N VAL A 101 -5.60 0.35 -16.65
CA VAL A 101 -6.83 -0.13 -17.28
C VAL A 101 -7.14 -1.53 -16.71
N PRO A 102 -8.37 -1.80 -16.25
CA PRO A 102 -8.76 -3.14 -15.84
C PRO A 102 -8.53 -4.12 -17.00
N LYS A 103 -7.77 -5.18 -16.78
CA LYS A 103 -7.68 -6.27 -17.75
C LYS A 103 -9.08 -6.87 -17.88
N ARG A 104 -9.66 -6.84 -19.07
CA ARG A 104 -10.83 -7.68 -19.38
C ARG A 104 -10.33 -9.11 -19.34
N THR A 105 -10.78 -9.89 -18.36
CA THR A 105 -10.70 -11.35 -18.44
C THR A 105 -11.60 -11.73 -19.60
N ILE A 106 -11.02 -11.95 -20.79
CA ILE A 106 -11.71 -12.65 -21.86
C ILE A 106 -11.72 -14.11 -21.40
N THR A 107 -12.70 -14.47 -20.58
CA THR A 107 -13.07 -15.87 -20.41
C THR A 107 -13.70 -16.26 -21.74
N GLY A 108 -12.86 -16.71 -22.67
CA GLY A 108 -13.33 -17.42 -23.84
C GLY A 108 -13.79 -18.79 -23.39
N ASP A 109 -15.11 -18.96 -23.30
CA ASP A 109 -15.70 -20.27 -23.55
C ASP A 109 -15.54 -20.53 -25.05
N SER A 110 -14.74 -21.53 -25.39
CA SER A 110 -14.71 -22.18 -26.69
C SER A 110 -14.32 -23.64 -26.47
#